data_AF-A0A1F6EXY8-F1
#
_entry.id   AF-A0A1F6EXY8-F1
#
_cell.length_a   1.000
_cell.length_b   1.000
_cell.length_c   1.000
_cell.angle_alpha   90.00
_cell.angle_beta   90.00
_cell.angle_gamma   90.00
#
_symmetry.space_group_name_H-M   'P 1'
#
loop_
_entity.id
_entity.type
_entity.pdbx_description
1 polymer ?
#
loop_
_entity_poly.entity_id
_entity_poly.type
_entity_poly.pdbx_seq_one_letter_code
_entity_poly.pdbx_strand_id
1 'polypeptide(L)' 'MDNKEAQRVREFQEAYREEFGEEITIGEASVMLTQLVQLYLLLSRPLPPDTSDTNDVAIKS' A
#
# COMPACT_ATOMS: atom_id res chain seq x y z
N MET A 1 13.99 15.66 4.97
CA MET A 1 13.31 15.01 3.84
C MET A 1 14.33 14.75 2.76
N ASP A 2 14.42 13.51 2.28
CA ASP A 2 15.20 13.20 1.08
C ASP A 2 14.56 13.95 -0.10
N ASN A 3 15.39 14.54 -0.97
CA ASN A 3 14.91 15.30 -2.14
C ASN A 3 14.00 14.45 -3.03
N LYS A 4 14.23 13.14 -3.06
CA LYS A 4 13.40 12.16 -3.79
C LYS A 4 12.01 11.96 -3.18
N GLU A 5 11.89 12.00 -1.86
CA GLU A 5 10.60 11.84 -1.17
C GLU A 5 9.69 13.04 -1.44
N ALA A 6 10.24 14.25 -1.30
CA ALA A 6 9.53 15.48 -1.64
C ALA A 6 9.10 15.52 -3.11
N GLN A 7 9.92 14.96 -4.02
CA GLN A 7 9.57 14.86 -5.43
C GLN A 7 8.38 13.92 -5.68
N ARG A 8 8.35 12.75 -5.06
CA ARG A 8 7.23 11.79 -5.18
C ARG A 8 5.91 12.36 -4.66
N VAL A 9 5.96 13.14 -3.57
CA VAL A 9 4.76 13.80 -3.04
C VAL A 9 4.19 14.82 -4.04
N ARG A 10 5.06 15.58 -4.72
CA ARG A 10 4.63 16.52 -5.78
C ARG A 10 4.03 15.80 -6.98
N GLU A 11 4.68 14.73 -7.45
CA GLU A 11 4.17 13.92 -8.55
C GLU A 11 2.78 13.32 -8.22
N PHE A 12 2.60 12.84 -6.99
CA PHE A 12 1.29 12.36 -6.53
C PHE A 12 0.24 13.47 -6.50
N GLN A 13 0.60 14.66 -6.01
CA GLN A 13 -0.30 15.81 -5.97
C GLN A 13 -0.73 16.26 -7.37
N GLU A 14 0.19 16.27 -8.33
CA GLU A 14 -0.10 16.60 -9.73
C GLU A 14 -1.02 15.57 -10.37
N ALA A 15 -0.74 14.27 -10.18
CA ALA A 15 -1.58 13.19 -10.69
C ALA A 15 -2.99 13.21 -10.08
N TYR A 16 -3.11 13.48 -8.78
CA TYR A 16 -4.41 13.58 -8.11
C TYR A 16 -5.24 14.72 -8.69
N ARG A 17 -4.63 15.89 -8.92
CA ARG A 17 -5.31 17.03 -9.56
C ARG A 17 -5.75 16.71 -10.98
N GLU A 18 -4.91 16.02 -11.77
CA GLU A 18 -5.24 15.65 -13.15
C GLU A 18 -6.42 14.67 -13.23
N GLU A 19 -6.49 13.70 -12.32
CA GLU A 19 -7.53 12.68 -12.31
C GLU A 19 -8.86 13.19 -11.74
N PHE A 20 -8.80 13.93 -10.62
CA PHE A 20 -10.00 14.29 -9.84
C PHE A 20 -10.40 15.78 -9.99
N GLY A 21 -9.54 16.63 -10.55
CA GLY A 21 -9.79 18.07 -10.66
C GLY A 21 -9.75 18.81 -9.32
N GLU A 22 -9.30 18.15 -8.25
CA GLU A 22 -9.24 18.67 -6.89
C GLU A 22 -7.80 19.07 -6.52
N GLU A 23 -7.65 20.20 -5.82
CA GLU A 23 -6.38 20.56 -5.21
C GLU A 23 -6.29 20.03 -3.78
N ILE A 24 -5.24 19.27 -3.50
CA ILE A 24 -4.87 18.82 -2.16
C ILE A 24 -3.58 19.52 -1.74
N THR A 25 -3.39 19.74 -0.44
CA THR A 25 -2.16 20.28 0.12
C THR A 25 -1.02 19.26 0.05
N ILE A 26 0.23 19.72 0.18
CA ILE A 26 1.40 18.83 0.28
C ILE A 26 1.28 17.86 1.47
N GLY A 27 0.68 18.32 2.58
CA GLY A 27 0.45 17.49 3.76
C GLY A 27 -0.52 16.34 3.48
N GLU A 28 -1.64 16.65 2.84
CA GLU A 28 -2.64 15.65 2.42
C GLU A 28 -2.03 14.67 1.40
N ALA A 29 -1.34 15.17 0.38
CA ALA A 29 -0.65 14.36 -0.62
C ALA A 29 0.34 13.38 0.04
N SER A 30 1.12 13.83 1.03
CA SER A 30 2.07 12.98 1.76
C SER A 30 1.37 11.85 2.54
N VAL A 31 0.27 12.18 3.24
CA VAL A 31 -0.51 11.19 4.00
C VAL A 31 -1.15 10.17 3.06
N MET A 32 -1.80 10.63 2.00
CA MET A 32 -2.49 9.78 1.02
C MET A 32 -1.50 8.88 0.27
N LEU A 33 -0.36 9.41 -0.16
CA LEU A 33 0.69 8.62 -0.80
C LEU A 33 1.23 7.54 0.13
N THR A 34 1.44 7.87 1.41
CA THR A 34 1.89 6.89 2.42
C THR A 34 0.88 5.76 2.59
N GLN A 35 -0.42 6.10 2.71
CA GLN A 35 -1.49 5.12 2.83
C GLN A 35 -1.59 4.22 1.59
N LEU A 36 -1.47 4.80 0.39
CA LEU A 36 -1.49 4.07 -0.87
C LEU A 36 -0.35 3.05 -0.95
N VAL A 37 0.87 3.46 -0.59
CA VAL A 37 2.03 2.54 -0.57
C VAL A 37 1.83 1.43 0.45
N GLN A 38 1.33 1.73 1.64
CA GLN A 38 1.04 0.73 2.66
C GLN A 38 -0.01 -0.28 2.19
N LEU A 39 -1.07 0.19 1.54
CA LEU A 39 -2.10 -0.67 0.96
C LEU A 39 -1.52 -1.59 -0.12
N TYR A 40 -0.74 -1.03 -1.06
CA TYR A 40 -0.09 -1.81 -2.10
C TYR A 40 0.81 -2.91 -1.51
N LEU A 41 1.61 -2.56 -0.49
CA LEU A 41 2.47 -3.53 0.18
C LEU A 41 1.68 -4.62 0.89
N LEU A 42 0.51 -4.31 1.44
CA LEU A 42 -0.37 -5.28 2.08
C LEU A 42 -0.97 -6.24 1.05
N LEU A 43 -1.48 -5.71 -0.07
CA LEU A 43 -2.08 -6.49 -1.15
C LEU A 43 -1.06 -7.33 -1.92
N SER A 44 0.20 -6.91 -1.94
CA SER A 44 1.30 -7.64 -2.57
C SER A 44 1.85 -8.78 -1.71
N ARG A 45 1.36 -8.96 -0.47
CA ARG A 45 1.81 -10.07 0.37
C ARG A 45 1.31 -11.39 -0.20
N PRO A 46 2.12 -12.46 -0.13
CA PRO A 46 1.64 -13.79 -0.43
C PRO A 46 0.47 -14.12 0.49
N LEU A 47 -0.51 -14.85 -0.05
CA LEU A 47 -1.58 -15.41 0.77
C LEU A 47 -0.96 -16.31 1.86
N PRO A 48 -1.51 -16.29 3.07
CA PRO A 48 -1.08 -17.22 4.10
C PRO A 48 -1.22 -18.65 3.58
N PRO A 49 -0.31 -19.57 3.95
CA PRO A 49 -0.41 -20.96 3.56
C PRO A 49 -1.75 -21.54 4.06
N ASP A 50 -2.38 -22.36 3.23
CA ASP A 50 -3.61 -23.06 3.60
C ASP A 50 -3.32 -23.94 4.83
N THR A 51 -4.05 -23.68 5.92
CA THR A 51 -3.92 -24.43 7.18
C THR A 51 -4.69 -25.76 7.15
N SER A 52 -5.25 -26.15 6.00
CA SER A 52 -6.10 -27.33 5.86
C SER A 52 -5.36 -28.66 5.89
N ASP A 53 -4.03 -28.67 5.75
CA ASP A 53 -3.26 -29.93 5.62
C ASP A 53 -2.69 -30.46 6.95
N THR A 54 -2.87 -29.77 8.08
CA THR A 54 -2.22 -30.15 9.34
C THR A 54 -3.08 -30.97 10.32
N ASN A 55 -4.30 -31.38 9.93
CA ASN A 55 -5.16 -32.20 10.80
C ASN A 55 -5.23 -33.70 10.44
N ASP A 56 -4.59 -34.15 9.36
CA ASP A 56 -4.69 -35.56 8.93
C ASP A 56 -3.59 -36.50 9.46
N VAL A 57 -2.64 -36.00 10.26
CA VAL A 57 -1.51 -36.83 10.75
C VAL A 57 -1.68 -37.34 12.19
N ALA A 58 -2.79 -37.03 12.88
CA ALA A 58 -3.00 -37.43 14.28
C ALA A 58 -3.98 -38.60 14.49
N ILE A 59 -4.29 -39.41 13.47
CA ILE A 59 -5.03 -40.68 13.65
C ILE A 59 -4.37 -41.78 12.83
N LYS A 60 -3.23 -42.29 13.31
CA LYS A 60 -2.80 -43.71 13.25
C LYS A 60 -1.33 -43.83 13.66
N SER A 61 -1.08 -44.35 14.86
CA SER A 61 -0.23 -45.52 15.16
C SER A 61 0.04 -45.60 16.66
#